data_AF-A0A0C2FFJ1-F1
#
_entry.id   AF-A0A0C2FFJ1-F1
#
_cell.length_a   1.000
_cell.length_b   1.000
_cell.length_c   1.000
_cell.angle_alpha   90.00
_cell.angle_beta   90.00
_cell.angle_gamma   90.00
#
_symmetry.space_group_name_H-M   'P 1'
#
loop_
_entity.id
_entity.type
_entity.pdbx_description
1 polymer ?
#
loop_
_entity_poly.entity_id
_entity_poly.type
_entity_poly.pdbx_seq_one_letter_code
_entity_poly.pdbx_strand_id
1 'polypeptide(L)'
;MITAAPLAVTASRRIAGEFTLALQRGSLIYICSPYVTSITELMQFGMRLTAMPLHDATRDLILLNQQRLTDVEVNLQLEANNEQLEVLAKDLEAEKQKTEMILRDMLPLSIATQLMNGEHIEA
;
A
#
# COMPACT_ATOMS: atom_id res chain seq x y z
N MET A 1 37.98 -4.68 21.28
CA MET A 1 36.73 -4.07 20.80
C MET A 1 35.63 -5.10 20.94
N ILE A 2 34.83 -5.02 22.00
CA ILE A 2 33.67 -5.88 22.19
C ILE A 2 32.47 -4.97 21.96
N THR A 3 31.83 -5.10 20.80
CA THR A 3 30.65 -4.32 20.45
C THR A 3 29.49 -4.81 21.30
N ALA A 4 29.03 -3.99 22.24
CA ALA A 4 27.82 -4.24 23.01
C ALA A 4 26.63 -4.30 22.04
N ALA A 5 25.99 -5.47 21.95
CA ALA A 5 24.68 -5.61 21.33
C ALA A 5 23.68 -4.76 22.13
N PRO A 6 22.81 -3.98 21.47
CA PRO A 6 21.92 -3.06 22.17
C PRO A 6 20.89 -3.84 22.98
N LEU A 7 20.54 -3.27 24.14
CA LEU A 7 19.54 -3.79 25.07
C LEU A 7 18.27 -4.17 24.31
N ALA A 8 17.96 -5.47 24.29
CA ALA A 8 16.65 -5.95 23.92
C ALA A 8 15.66 -5.34 24.93
N VAL A 9 14.86 -4.37 24.47
CA VAL A 9 13.68 -3.91 25.17
C VAL A 9 12.87 -5.17 25.50
N THR A 10 12.75 -5.50 26.79
CA THR A 10 11.93 -6.61 27.27
C THR A 10 10.47 -6.25 27.01
N ALA A 11 10.03 -6.41 25.76
CA ALA A 11 8.65 -6.21 25.37
C ALA A 11 7.83 -7.34 26.02
N SER A 12 6.96 -6.96 26.97
CA SER A 12 6.07 -7.89 27.66
C SER A 12 5.16 -8.56 26.63
N ARG A 13 5.35 -9.88 26.44
CA ARG A 13 4.62 -10.66 25.45
C ARG A 13 3.31 -11.13 26.08
N ARG A 14 2.19 -10.57 25.64
CA ARG A 14 0.86 -11.04 26.03
C ARG A 14 0.56 -12.33 25.26
N ILE A 15 0.25 -13.39 25.99
CA ILE A 15 -0.09 -14.68 25.41
C ILE A 15 -1.49 -15.01 25.92
N ALA A 16 -2.41 -15.28 25.00
CA ALA A 16 -3.75 -15.75 25.31
C ALA A 16 -3.77 -17.26 25.11
N GLY A 17 -4.35 -18.00 26.04
CA GLY A 17 -4.29 -19.45 25.99
C GLY A 17 -5.13 -20.12 27.06
N GLU A 18 -5.29 -21.42 26.89
CA GLU A 18 -6.08 -22.27 27.76
C GLU A 18 -5.18 -23.30 28.46
N PHE A 19 -5.52 -23.63 29.69
CA PHE A 19 -4.88 -24.70 30.45
C PHE A 19 -5.64 -26.00 30.24
N THR A 20 -4.93 -27.08 29.95
CA THR A 20 -5.50 -28.43 29.86
C THR A 20 -4.74 -29.37 30.79
N LEU A 21 -5.47 -30.14 31.59
CA LEU A 21 -4.90 -31.14 32.50
C LEU A 21 -4.68 -32.46 31.76
N ALA A 22 -3.44 -32.93 31.65
CA ALA A 22 -3.13 -34.23 31.09
C ALA A 22 -3.18 -35.31 32.18
N LEU A 23 -4.33 -35.99 32.30
CA LEU A 23 -4.65 -36.97 33.36
C LEU A 23 -3.69 -38.18 33.42
N GLN A 24 -2.99 -38.52 32.33
CA GLN A 24 -2.11 -39.69 32.31
C GLN A 24 -0.75 -39.50 33.01
N ARG A 25 -0.31 -38.27 33.27
CA ARG A 25 1.01 -37.98 33.89
C ARG A 25 0.94 -36.95 35.02
N GLY A 26 -0.25 -36.54 35.45
CA GLY A 26 -0.42 -35.49 36.46
C GLY A 26 0.22 -34.15 36.07
N SER A 27 0.37 -33.90 34.77
CA SER A 27 1.04 -32.70 34.24
C SER A 27 0.01 -31.71 33.69
N LEU A 28 0.23 -30.41 33.96
CA LEU A 28 -0.56 -29.32 33.39
C LEU A 28 0.09 -28.86 32.08
N ILE A 29 -0.68 -28.84 31.00
CA ILE A 29 -0.23 -28.31 29.70
C ILE A 29 -0.91 -26.96 29.49
N TYR A 30 -0.15 -25.95 29.10
CA TYR A 30 -0.66 -24.64 28.72
C TYR A 30 -0.48 -24.44 27.22
N ILE A 31 -1.60 -24.32 26.49
CA ILE A 31 -1.60 -24.05 25.05
C ILE A 31 -1.96 -22.59 24.87
N CYS A 32 -1.10 -21.84 24.19
CA CYS A 32 -1.27 -20.39 24.08
C CYS A 32 -0.82 -19.87 22.72
N SER A 33 -1.53 -18.86 22.21
CA SER A 33 -1.20 -18.11 20.99
C SER A 33 -0.82 -16.67 21.37
N PRO A 34 0.28 -16.13 20.81
CA PRO A 34 0.72 -14.77 21.12
C PRO A 34 -0.29 -13.75 20.59
N TYR A 35 -0.63 -12.76 21.40
CA TYR A 35 -1.54 -11.69 20.98
C TYR A 35 -0.76 -10.67 20.12
N VAL A 36 -0.90 -10.77 18.80
CA VAL A 36 -0.22 -9.92 17.82
C VAL A 36 -1.18 -9.58 16.69
N THR A 37 -1.21 -8.32 16.27
CA THR A 37 -2.17 -7.83 15.26
C THR A 37 -1.52 -7.38 13.95
N SER A 38 -0.21 -7.12 13.96
CA SER A 38 0.54 -6.70 12.78
C SER A 38 1.85 -7.47 12.58
N ILE A 39 2.33 -7.51 11.34
CA ILE A 39 3.63 -8.11 11.00
C ILE A 39 4.76 -7.34 11.69
N THR A 40 4.63 -6.02 11.84
CA THR A 40 5.62 -5.17 12.50
C THR A 40 5.79 -5.52 13.97
N GLU A 41 4.68 -5.69 14.71
CA GLU A 41 4.71 -6.17 16.08
C GLU A 41 5.37 -7.56 16.16
N LEU A 42 5.04 -8.45 15.23
CA LEU A 42 5.60 -9.80 15.18
C LEU A 42 7.13 -9.79 15.03
N MET A 43 7.66 -8.89 14.20
CA MET A 43 9.09 -8.67 14.00
C MET A 43 9.76 -8.02 15.23
N GLN A 44 9.08 -7.08 15.90
CA GLN A 44 9.57 -6.47 17.15
C GLN A 44 9.73 -7.50 18.27
N PHE A 45 8.87 -8.52 18.31
CA PHE A 45 8.99 -9.64 19.24
C PHE A 45 10.01 -10.71 18.79
N GLY A 46 10.75 -10.48 17.70
CA GLY A 46 11.73 -11.43 17.16
C GLY A 46 11.11 -12.71 16.59
N MET A 47 9.81 -12.68 16.26
CA MET A 47 9.10 -13.80 15.69
C MET A 47 8.94 -13.64 14.18
N ARG A 48 8.66 -14.74 13.49
CA ARG A 48 8.35 -14.76 12.06
C ARG A 48 6.99 -15.42 11.85
N LEU A 49 6.25 -15.01 10.83
CA LEU A 49 4.94 -15.57 10.51
C LEU A 49 5.02 -17.09 10.25
N THR A 50 6.17 -17.57 9.77
CA THR A 50 6.46 -19.00 9.55
C THR A 50 6.48 -19.83 10.84
N ALA A 51 6.66 -19.19 12.00
CA ALA A 51 6.61 -19.86 13.30
C ALA A 51 5.17 -20.07 13.80
N MET A 52 4.18 -19.41 13.18
CA MET A 52 2.76 -19.60 13.51
C MET A 52 2.17 -20.76 12.68
N PRO A 53 1.44 -21.68 13.32
CA PRO A 53 0.73 -22.74 12.62
C PRO A 53 -0.25 -22.17 11.57
N LEU A 54 -0.43 -22.89 10.47
CA LEU A 54 -1.38 -22.50 9.40
C LEU A 54 -2.83 -22.45 9.87
N HIS A 55 -3.17 -23.20 10.91
CA HIS A 55 -4.51 -23.27 11.50
C HIS A 55 -4.72 -22.28 12.66
N ASP A 56 -3.72 -21.46 12.99
CA ASP A 56 -3.86 -20.44 14.02
C ASP A 56 -4.65 -19.24 13.46
N ALA A 57 -5.82 -18.97 14.03
CA ALA A 57 -6.67 -17.85 13.63
C ALA A 57 -5.96 -16.48 13.75
N THR A 58 -4.98 -16.36 14.64
CA THR A 58 -4.18 -15.13 14.80
C THR A 58 -3.33 -14.86 13.56
N ARG A 59 -2.85 -15.91 12.89
CA ARG A 59 -2.08 -15.79 11.64
C ARG A 59 -2.95 -15.19 10.53
N ASP A 60 -4.18 -15.67 10.39
CA ASP A 60 -5.13 -15.17 9.40
C ASP A 60 -5.52 -13.71 9.69
N LEU A 61 -5.70 -13.36 10.97
CA LEU A 61 -5.99 -11.99 11.38
C LEU A 61 -4.86 -11.01 11.02
N ILE A 62 -3.60 -11.39 11.22
CA ILE A 62 -2.44 -10.58 10.83
C ILE A 62 -2.41 -10.39 9.30
N LEU A 63 -2.65 -11.46 8.53
CA LEU A 63 -2.67 -11.40 7.07
C LEU A 63 -3.80 -10.51 6.54
N LEU A 64 -5.01 -10.65 7.09
CA LEU A 64 -6.16 -9.80 6.75
C LEU A 64 -5.89 -8.34 7.09
N ASN A 65 -5.26 -8.05 8.24
CA ASN A 65 -4.87 -6.70 8.59
C ASN A 65 -3.87 -6.11 7.58
N GLN A 66 -2.85 -6.90 7.20
CA GLN A 66 -1.86 -6.48 6.23
C GLN A 66 -2.50 -6.20 4.85
N GLN A 67 -3.38 -7.09 4.39
CA GLN A 67 -4.12 -6.89 3.14
C GLN A 67 -4.94 -5.60 3.19
N ARG A 68 -5.69 -5.37 4.26
CA ARG A 68 -6.48 -4.16 4.45
C ARG A 68 -5.61 -2.89 4.39
N LEU A 69 -4.42 -2.91 5.00
CA LEU A 69 -3.50 -1.76 4.94
C LEU A 69 -3.01 -1.51 3.52
N THR A 70 -2.63 -2.56 2.80
CA THR A 70 -2.22 -2.46 1.39
C THR A 70 -3.34 -1.92 0.51
N ASP A 71 -4.58 -2.40 0.69
CA ASP A 71 -5.73 -1.93 -0.08
C ASP A 71 -5.99 -0.42 0.15
N VAL A 72 -5.86 0.04 1.40
CA VAL A 72 -5.98 1.47 1.73
C VAL A 72 -4.85 2.28 1.07
N GLU A 73 -3.61 1.81 1.13
CA GLU A 73 -2.46 2.48 0.53
C GLU A 73 -2.60 2.62 -1.00
N VAL A 74 -3.02 1.55 -1.67
CA VAL A 74 -3.27 1.56 -3.13
C VAL A 74 -4.39 2.53 -3.49
N ASN A 75 -5.50 2.53 -2.73
CA ASN A 75 -6.60 3.47 -2.99
C ASN A 75 -6.15 4.92 -2.86
N LEU A 76 -5.36 5.26 -1.83
CA LEU A 76 -4.84 6.61 -1.65
C LEU A 76 -3.93 7.04 -2.82
N GLN A 77 -3.08 6.13 -3.31
CA GLN A 77 -2.24 6.40 -4.48
C GLN A 77 -3.07 6.60 -5.75
N LEU A 78 -4.15 5.84 -5.93
CA LEU A 78 -5.07 6.00 -7.06
C LEU A 78 -5.79 7.34 -7.01
N GLU A 79 -6.29 7.76 -5.83
CA GLU A 79 -6.92 9.07 -5.64
C GLU A 79 -5.97 10.20 -6.00
N ALA A 80 -4.74 10.19 -5.46
CA ALA A 80 -3.73 11.20 -5.75
C ALA A 80 -3.35 11.28 -7.24
N ASN A 81 -3.23 10.13 -7.91
CA ASN A 81 -2.95 10.09 -9.35
C ASN A 81 -4.13 10.63 -10.18
N ASN A 82 -5.37 10.34 -9.78
CA ASN A 82 -6.55 10.86 -10.48
C ASN A 82 -6.63 12.39 -10.39
N GLU A 83 -6.36 12.95 -9.21
CA GLU A 83 -6.29 14.41 -9.02
C GLU A 83 -5.21 15.03 -9.91
N GLN A 84 -4.02 14.44 -9.95
CA GLN A 84 -2.94 14.91 -10.82
C GLN A 84 -3.30 14.83 -12.30
N LEU A 85 -3.94 13.75 -12.74
CA LEU A 85 -4.41 13.59 -14.12
C LEU A 85 -5.45 14.64 -14.49
N GLU A 86 -6.37 14.97 -13.58
CA GLU A 86 -7.37 16.02 -13.83
C GLU A 86 -6.73 17.39 -14.01
N VAL A 87 -5.73 17.72 -13.19
CA VAL A 87 -4.96 18.97 -13.31
C VAL A 87 -4.22 19.00 -14.65
N LEU A 88 -3.48 17.95 -14.99
CA LEU A 88 -2.74 17.86 -16.25
C LEU A 88 -3.66 17.94 -17.48
N ALA A 89 -4.85 17.34 -17.42
CA ALA A 89 -5.82 17.43 -18.50
C ALA A 89 -6.34 18.86 -18.70
N LYS A 90 -6.59 19.60 -17.60
CA LYS A 90 -6.97 21.01 -17.64
C LYS A 90 -5.87 21.89 -18.23
N ASP A 91 -4.62 21.67 -17.80
CA ASP A 91 -3.47 22.41 -18.30
C ASP A 91 -3.22 22.13 -19.79
N LEU A 92 -3.35 20.87 -20.21
CA LEU A 92 -3.24 20.47 -21.61
C LEU A 92 -4.30 21.14 -22.49
N GLU A 93 -5.55 21.19 -22.03
CA GLU A 93 -6.63 21.85 -22.76
C GLU A 93 -6.40 23.36 -22.85
N ALA A 94 -5.92 24.00 -21.78
CA ALA A 94 -5.57 25.42 -21.79
C ALA A 94 -4.43 25.72 -22.79
N GLU A 95 -3.41 24.87 -22.84
CA GLU A 95 -2.28 25.06 -23.75
C GLU A 95 -2.67 24.79 -25.22
N LYS A 96 -3.55 23.80 -25.44
CA LYS A 96 -4.15 23.54 -26.75
C LYS A 96 -4.93 24.76 -27.24
N GLN A 97 -5.76 25.38 -26.40
CA GLN A 97 -6.52 26.59 -26.76
C GLN A 97 -5.61 27.77 -27.12
N LYS A 98 -4.52 27.99 -26.36
CA LYS A 98 -3.54 29.03 -26.70
C LYS A 98 -2.87 28.75 -28.05
N THR A 99 -2.50 27.50 -28.29
CA THR A 99 -1.86 27.08 -29.54
C THR A 99 -2.81 27.28 -30.72
N GLU A 100 -4.09 26.92 -30.59
CA GLU A 100 -5.11 27.15 -31.61
C GLU A 100 -5.32 28.64 -31.92
N MET A 101 -5.33 29.49 -30.89
CA MET A 101 -5.45 30.94 -31.05
C MET A 101 -4.28 31.50 -31.87
N ILE A 102 -3.04 31.16 -31.48
CA ILE A 102 -1.83 31.60 -32.19
C ILE A 102 -1.84 31.12 -33.64
N LEU A 103 -2.27 29.87 -33.89
CA LEU A 103 -2.35 29.31 -35.24
C LEU A 103 -3.33 30.09 -36.13
N ARG A 104 -4.48 30.52 -35.58
CA ARG A 104 -5.49 31.32 -36.28
C ARG A 104 -5.04 32.77 -36.54
N ASP A 105 -4.20 33.33 -35.66
CA ASP A 105 -3.67 34.69 -35.85
C ASP A 105 -2.56 34.72 -36.92
N MET A 106 -1.79 33.64 -37.05
CA MET A 106 -0.65 33.55 -37.97
C MET A 106 -1.01 33.07 -39.38
N LEU A 107 -2.15 32.38 -39.55
CA LEU A 107 -2.57 31.79 -40.82
C LEU A 107 -4.02 32.17 -41.16
N PRO A 108 -4.38 32.30 -42.46
CA PRO A 108 -5.77 32.44 -42.88
C PRO A 108 -6.64 31.31 -42.30
N LEU A 109 -7.86 31.65 -41.87
CA LEU A 109 -8.74 30.75 -41.11
C LEU A 109 -8.89 29.35 -41.75
N SER A 110 -8.96 29.29 -43.08
CA SER A 110 -9.07 28.04 -43.86
C SER A 110 -7.87 27.09 -43.67
N ILE A 111 -6.66 27.65 -43.60
CA ILE A 111 -5.40 26.90 -43.48
C ILE A 111 -5.20 26.46 -42.03
N ALA A 112 -5.51 27.34 -41.07
CA ALA A 112 -5.45 27.03 -39.64
C ALA A 112 -6.41 25.89 -39.26
N THR A 113 -7.64 25.88 -39.80
CA THR A 113 -8.61 24.80 -39.54
C THR A 113 -8.19 23.46 -40.15
N GLN A 114 -7.56 23.46 -41.32
CA GLN A 114 -7.03 22.23 -41.95
C GLN A 114 -5.89 21.64 -41.12
N LEU A 115 -4.95 22.46 -40.65
CA LEU A 115 -3.84 22.03 -39.78
C LEU A 115 -4.33 21.52 -38.42
N MET A 116 -5.31 22.18 -37.81
CA MET A 116 -5.93 21.73 -36.55
C MET A 116 -6.61 20.36 -36.68
N ASN A 117 -7.16 20.06 -37.86
CA ASN A 117 -7.79 18.77 -38.15
C ASN A 117 -6.78 17.68 -38.56
N GLY A 118 -5.49 18.00 -38.60
CA GLY A 118 -4.43 17.07 -39.01
C GLY A 118 -4.36 16.82 -40.51
N GLU A 119 -5.00 17.67 -41.33
CA GLU A 119 -4.92 17.56 -42.78
C GLU A 119 -3.61 18.15 -43.31
N HIS A 120 -2.97 17.42 -44.23
CA HIS A 120 -1.73 17.87 -44.87
C HIS A 120 -2.07 18.88 -45.96
N ILE A 121 -1.55 20.10 -45.84
CA ILE A 121 -1.71 21.11 -46.89
C ILE A 121 -0.66 20.80 -47.96
N GLU A 122 -1.10 20.42 -49.16
CA GLU A 122 -0.25 20.40 -50.35
C GLU A 122 -0.07 21.85 -50.85
N ALA A 123 1.19 22.23 -51.05
CA ALA A 123 1.63 23.57 -51.44
C ALA A 123 1.44 23.87 -52.93
#